data_AF-A0A8B9FSU3-F1
#
_entry.id   AF-A0A8B9FSU3-F1
#
_cell.length_a   1.000
_cell.length_b   1.000
_cell.length_c   1.000
_cell.angle_alpha   90.00
_cell.angle_beta   90.00
_cell.angle_gamma   90.00
#
_symmetry.space_group_name_H-M   'P 1'
#
loop_
_entity.id
_entity.type
_entity.pdbx_description
1 polymer ?
#
loop_
_entity_poly.entity_id
_entity_poly.type
_entity_poly.pdbx_seq_one_letter_code
_entity_poly.pdbx_strand_id
1 'polypeptide(L)'
;MRKHAKKSPEAVGTVTAGLKQLYKKKLLPMEEACRFHDFHSPALEEADFDTKPMILVMGQYSTGKTTFIRYLLEQDIPGSRIGPEPTTDSFVAIMHGDTEGITPGNALVVDPNKPFRKGVTSPLEWGGEGLEVPPPTPPIEP
;
A
#
# COMPACT_ATOMS: atom_id res chain seq x y z
N MET A 1 -13.36 -26.86 -40.36
CA MET A 1 -12.23 -27.01 -39.41
C MET A 1 -11.73 -25.63 -39.01
N ARG A 2 -12.12 -25.12 -37.83
CA ARG A 2 -11.60 -23.84 -37.31
C ARG A 2 -10.26 -24.11 -36.62
N LYS A 3 -9.16 -23.59 -37.18
CA LYS A 3 -7.82 -23.71 -36.60
C LYS A 3 -7.79 -22.93 -35.28
N HIS A 4 -7.60 -23.63 -34.15
CA HIS A 4 -7.19 -23.00 -32.90
C HIS A 4 -5.76 -22.50 -33.10
N ALA A 5 -5.60 -21.22 -33.40
CA ALA A 5 -4.31 -20.56 -33.34
C ALA A 5 -3.87 -20.53 -31.87
N LYS A 6 -2.90 -21.38 -31.51
CA LYS A 6 -2.18 -21.32 -30.24
C LYS A 6 -1.49 -19.96 -30.19
N LYS A 7 -2.07 -19.01 -29.45
CA LYS A 7 -1.43 -17.72 -29.16
C LYS A 7 -0.22 -18.05 -28.28
N SER A 8 0.97 -17.89 -28.83
CA SER A 8 2.22 -17.97 -28.05
C SER A 8 2.11 -17.03 -26.85
N PRO A 9 2.59 -17.42 -25.66
CA PRO A 9 2.69 -16.48 -24.56
C PRO A 9 3.61 -15.35 -25.04
N GLU A 10 3.08 -14.13 -25.12
CA GLU A 10 3.95 -12.96 -25.25
C GLU A 10 4.96 -13.06 -24.11
N ALA A 11 6.25 -12.91 -24.42
CA ALA A 11 7.31 -12.96 -23.43
C ALA A 11 7.12 -11.77 -22.49
N VAL A 12 6.37 -11.99 -21.42
CA VAL A 12 6.16 -10.99 -20.40
C VAL A 12 7.45 -10.94 -19.58
N GLY A 13 8.11 -9.78 -19.55
CA GLY A 13 9.40 -9.62 -18.86
C GLY A 13 9.35 -9.93 -17.36
N THR A 14 8.20 -9.75 -16.70
CA THR A 14 7.98 -10.06 -15.27
C THR A 14 6.58 -10.62 -15.02
N VAL A 15 6.39 -11.42 -13.96
CA VAL A 15 5.09 -11.99 -13.59
C VAL A 15 4.04 -10.89 -13.35
N THR A 16 4.42 -9.79 -12.69
CA THR A 16 3.56 -8.63 -12.43
C THR A 16 3.01 -8.01 -13.71
N ALA A 17 3.87 -7.82 -14.72
CA ALA A 17 3.43 -7.30 -16.03
C ALA A 17 2.42 -8.23 -16.71
N GLY A 18 2.53 -9.54 -16.46
CA GLY A 18 1.65 -10.56 -17.05
C GLY A 18 0.28 -10.56 -16.40
N LEU A 19 0.25 -10.43 -15.07
CA LEU A 19 -0.99 -10.23 -14.31
C LEU A 19 -1.69 -8.94 -14.71
N LYS A 20 -0.95 -7.84 -14.84
CA LYS A 20 -1.46 -6.54 -15.31
C LYS A 20 -2.09 -6.65 -16.71
N GLN A 21 -1.41 -7.32 -17.64
CA GLN A 21 -1.93 -7.54 -18.99
C GLN A 21 -3.18 -8.45 -18.99
N LEU A 22 -3.17 -9.51 -18.18
CA LEU A 22 -4.28 -10.44 -18.08
C LEU A 22 -5.53 -9.76 -17.50
N TYR A 23 -5.36 -8.98 -16.44
CA TYR A 23 -6.44 -8.19 -15.82
C TYR A 23 -7.11 -7.27 -16.85
N LYS A 24 -6.33 -6.40 -17.51
CA LYS A 24 -6.85 -5.45 -18.51
C LYS A 24 -7.54 -6.11 -19.70
N LYS A 25 -7.06 -7.28 -20.12
CA LYS A 25 -7.53 -7.96 -21.33
C LYS A 25 -8.75 -8.85 -21.10
N LYS A 26 -8.90 -9.41 -19.90
CA LYS A 26 -9.89 -10.45 -19.62
C LYS A 26 -10.88 -10.07 -18.52
N LEU A 27 -10.39 -9.44 -17.45
CA LEU A 27 -11.17 -9.24 -16.25
C LEU A 27 -11.86 -7.88 -16.27
N LEU A 28 -11.13 -6.80 -16.62
CA LEU A 28 -11.68 -5.45 -16.69
C LEU A 28 -12.93 -5.32 -17.61
N PRO A 29 -12.96 -5.88 -18.84
CA PRO A 29 -14.17 -5.80 -19.67
C PRO A 29 -15.38 -6.52 -19.07
N MET A 30 -15.15 -7.56 -18.25
CA MET A 30 -16.20 -8.27 -17.54
C MET A 30 -16.72 -7.46 -16.35
N GLU A 31 -15.82 -6.83 -15.59
CA GLU A 31 -16.17 -5.94 -14.48
C GLU A 31 -17.02 -4.76 -14.96
N GLU A 32 -16.62 -4.12 -16.07
CA GLU A 32 -17.37 -3.02 -16.69
C GLU A 32 -18.75 -3.46 -17.20
N ALA A 33 -18.82 -4.62 -17.89
CA ALA A 33 -20.07 -5.15 -18.41
C ALA A 33 -21.08 -5.50 -17.30
N CYS A 34 -20.58 -5.98 -16.16
CA CYS A 34 -21.40 -6.34 -15.00
C CYS A 34 -21.58 -5.20 -13.99
N ARG A 35 -21.02 -4.00 -14.25
CA ARG A 35 -20.94 -2.87 -13.31
C ARG A 35 -20.43 -3.27 -11.92
N PHE A 36 -19.43 -4.15 -11.88
CA PHE A 36 -18.88 -4.68 -10.63
C PHE A 36 -18.37 -3.58 -9.69
N HIS A 37 -17.87 -2.48 -10.27
CA HIS A 37 -17.35 -1.32 -9.54
C HIS A 37 -18.39 -0.56 -8.72
N ASP A 38 -19.68 -0.70 -9.05
CA ASP A 38 -20.76 -0.04 -8.31
C ASP A 38 -21.11 -0.80 -7.02
N PHE A 39 -20.69 -2.07 -6.87
CA PHE A 39 -21.13 -2.96 -5.80
C PHE A 39 -20.02 -3.42 -4.84
N HIS A 40 -18.79 -3.58 -5.33
CA HIS A 40 -17.73 -4.22 -4.56
C HIS A 40 -16.44 -3.41 -4.48
N SER A 41 -15.75 -3.25 -5.60
CA SER A 41 -14.46 -2.58 -5.62
C SER A 41 -14.21 -1.84 -6.92
N PRO A 42 -13.58 -0.65 -6.88
CA PRO A 42 -13.16 0.06 -8.07
C PRO A 42 -12.15 -0.77 -8.90
N ALA A 43 -12.02 -0.45 -10.18
CA ALA A 43 -11.08 -1.10 -11.08
C ALA A 43 -9.65 -0.99 -10.54
N LEU A 44 -8.84 -2.03 -10.73
CA LEU A 44 -7.42 -1.99 -10.37
C LEU A 44 -6.67 -1.03 -11.29
N GLU A 45 -5.87 -0.17 -10.68
CA GLU A 45 -5.00 0.79 -11.34
C GLU A 45 -3.59 0.22 -11.45
N GLU A 46 -2.74 0.88 -12.22
CA GLU A 46 -1.35 0.47 -12.38
C GLU A 46 -0.59 0.44 -11.04
N ALA A 47 -0.86 1.44 -10.19
CA ALA A 47 -0.28 1.53 -8.85
C ALA A 47 -0.56 0.28 -8.00
N ASP A 48 -1.72 -0.37 -8.14
CA ASP A 48 -2.07 -1.56 -7.35
C ASP A 48 -1.18 -2.76 -7.66
N PHE A 49 -0.60 -2.81 -8.87
CA PHE A 49 0.34 -3.87 -9.28
C PHE A 49 1.79 -3.55 -8.95
N ASP A 50 2.14 -2.26 -8.96
CA ASP A 50 3.52 -1.78 -8.79
C ASP A 50 3.84 -1.42 -7.31
N THR A 51 2.84 -1.47 -6.43
CA THR A 51 2.96 -1.16 -4.99
C THR A 51 3.79 -2.20 -4.23
N LYS A 52 4.58 -1.71 -3.26
CA LYS A 52 5.36 -2.55 -2.33
C LYS A 52 4.42 -3.35 -1.40
N PRO A 53 4.77 -4.58 -1.01
CA PRO A 53 3.95 -5.36 -0.09
C PRO A 53 3.70 -4.60 1.23
N MET A 54 2.47 -4.64 1.72
CA MET A 54 2.05 -3.94 2.94
C MET A 54 1.79 -4.92 4.07
N ILE A 55 2.19 -4.56 5.30
CA ILE A 55 1.96 -5.32 6.53
C ILE A 55 1.03 -4.50 7.42
N LEU A 56 -0.08 -5.09 7.85
CA LEU A 56 -1.04 -4.46 8.75
C LEU A 56 -0.90 -5.03 10.16
N VAL A 57 -0.49 -4.19 11.11
CA VAL A 57 -0.32 -4.58 12.52
C VAL A 57 -1.54 -4.12 13.32
N MET A 58 -2.31 -5.07 13.84
CA MET A 58 -3.54 -4.83 14.62
C MET A 58 -3.45 -5.47 16.00
N GLY A 59 -4.13 -4.88 16.99
CA GLY A 59 -4.15 -5.38 18.37
C GLY A 59 -4.65 -4.34 19.36
N GLN A 60 -5.01 -4.78 20.57
CA GLN A 60 -5.51 -3.92 21.64
C GLN A 60 -4.48 -2.85 22.08
N TYR A 61 -4.94 -1.88 22.87
CA TYR A 61 -4.07 -0.86 23.44
C TYR A 61 -2.92 -1.49 24.24
N SER A 62 -1.73 -0.89 24.15
CA SER A 62 -0.55 -1.28 24.94
C SER A 62 -0.02 -2.71 24.75
N THR A 63 -0.38 -3.40 23.66
CA THR A 63 0.17 -4.73 23.31
C THR A 63 1.54 -4.69 22.62
N GLY A 64 2.18 -3.52 22.53
CA GLY A 64 3.52 -3.38 21.95
C GLY A 64 3.59 -3.28 20.43
N LYS A 65 2.49 -2.93 19.73
CA LYS A 65 2.48 -2.76 18.26
C LYS A 65 3.57 -1.81 17.77
N THR A 66 3.68 -0.63 18.39
CA THR A 66 4.71 0.36 18.07
C THR A 66 6.11 -0.19 18.34
N THR A 67 6.29 -0.87 19.47
CA THR A 67 7.56 -1.50 19.83
C THR A 67 7.95 -2.59 18.84
N PHE A 68 6.99 -3.38 18.35
CA PHE A 68 7.21 -4.40 17.33
C PHE A 68 7.70 -3.79 16.01
N ILE A 69 7.08 -2.70 15.57
CA ILE A 69 7.50 -2.02 14.33
C ILE A 69 8.90 -1.39 14.52
N ARG A 70 9.15 -0.73 15.66
CA ARG A 70 10.47 -0.20 16.01
C ARG A 70 11.54 -1.30 16.02
N TYR A 71 11.19 -2.49 16.54
CA TYR A 71 12.08 -3.64 16.55
C TYR A 71 12.41 -4.13 15.13
N LEU A 72 11.43 -4.18 14.22
CA LEU A 72 11.66 -4.57 12.83
C LEU A 72 12.47 -3.55 12.04
N LEU A 73 12.32 -2.26 12.34
CA LEU A 73 13.00 -1.18 11.63
C LEU A 73 14.37 -0.84 12.24
N GLU A 74 14.65 -1.31 13.46
CA GLU A 74 15.84 -0.96 14.26
C GLU A 74 16.07 0.55 14.43
N GLN A 75 15.02 1.37 14.21
CA GLN A 75 15.06 2.83 14.28
C GLN A 75 13.77 3.37 14.91
N ASP A 76 13.87 4.58 15.46
CA ASP A 76 12.72 5.29 16.00
C ASP A 76 11.76 5.74 14.90
N ILE A 77 10.47 5.71 15.20
CA ILE A 77 9.42 6.08 14.25
C ILE A 77 9.04 7.56 14.51
N PRO A 78 9.16 8.45 13.51
CA PRO A 78 8.77 9.86 13.64
C PRO A 78 7.35 10.00 14.16
N GLY A 79 7.12 10.90 15.13
CA GLY A 79 5.79 11.13 15.69
C GLY A 79 5.27 10.04 16.64
N SER A 80 5.95 8.90 16.77
CA SER A 80 5.51 7.84 17.67
C SER A 80 5.94 8.09 19.11
N ARG A 81 5.07 8.76 19.88
CA ARG A 81 5.23 8.85 21.34
C ARG A 81 4.77 7.56 22.00
N ILE A 82 5.71 6.70 22.36
CA ILE A 82 5.47 5.55 23.24
C ILE A 82 5.24 6.09 24.66
N GLY A 83 4.00 6.43 24.98
CA GLY A 83 3.56 6.89 26.29
C GLY A 83 2.59 5.90 26.96
N PRO A 84 2.39 5.97 28.29
CA PRO A 84 1.43 5.13 29.01
C PRO A 84 -0.05 5.46 28.71
N GLU A 85 -0.31 6.61 28.08
CA GLU A 85 -1.65 7.04 27.62
C GLU A 85 -1.95 6.49 26.21
N PRO A 86 -3.23 6.22 25.86
CA PRO A 86 -3.59 5.78 24.51
C PRO A 86 -3.22 6.87 23.49
N THR A 87 -2.11 6.66 22.78
CA THR A 87 -1.54 7.60 21.80
C THR A 87 -1.84 7.22 20.34
N THR A 88 -2.72 6.25 20.07
CA THR A 88 -2.97 5.75 18.70
C THR A 88 -4.47 5.63 18.41
N ASP A 89 -5.15 6.77 18.29
CA ASP A 89 -6.55 6.84 17.85
C ASP A 89 -6.69 6.94 16.31
N SER A 90 -5.57 6.83 15.57
CA SER A 90 -5.54 6.99 14.12
C SER A 90 -4.68 5.94 13.41
N PHE A 91 -4.96 5.72 12.11
CA PHE A 91 -4.16 4.85 11.25
C PHE A 91 -2.82 5.49 10.94
N VAL A 92 -1.72 4.74 11.08
CA VAL A 92 -0.37 5.22 10.74
C VAL A 92 0.21 4.36 9.63
N ALA A 93 0.55 4.97 8.50
CA ALA A 93 1.14 4.30 7.35
C ALA A 93 2.65 4.60 7.30
N ILE A 94 3.47 3.64 7.73
CA ILE A 94 4.93 3.78 7.70
C ILE A 94 5.47 3.32 6.34
N MET A 95 6.22 4.21 5.69
CA MET A 95 6.73 4.03 4.34
C MET A 95 8.18 4.48 4.25
N HIS A 96 8.86 4.03 3.21
CA HIS A 96 10.17 4.53 2.86
C HIS A 96 10.09 5.94 2.27
N GLY A 97 10.99 6.82 2.69
CA GLY A 97 11.28 8.10 2.02
C GLY A 97 12.77 8.45 2.12
N ASP A 98 13.24 9.37 1.29
CA ASP A 98 14.64 9.80 1.28
C ASP A 98 15.00 10.61 2.54
N THR A 99 14.01 11.28 3.11
CA THR A 99 14.11 12.10 4.32
C THR A 99 13.02 11.71 5.31
N GLU A 100 13.32 11.86 6.60
CA GLU A 100 12.32 11.68 7.65
C GLU A 100 11.21 12.74 7.51
N GLY A 101 9.95 12.30 7.48
CA GLY A 101 8.83 13.19 7.21
C GLY A 101 7.48 12.65 7.67
N ILE A 102 6.55 13.56 7.95
CA ILE A 102 5.15 13.25 8.29
C ILE A 102 4.26 13.88 7.21
N THR A 103 3.48 13.04 6.55
CA THR A 103 2.49 13.42 5.54
C THR A 103 1.08 13.27 6.11
N PRO A 104 0.29 14.35 6.17
CA PRO A 104 -1.09 14.27 6.63
C PRO A 104 -1.93 13.31 5.77
N GLY A 105 -2.88 12.63 6.40
CA GLY A 105 -3.81 11.69 5.75
C GLY A 105 -4.46 12.19 4.46
N ASN A 106 -4.94 13.42 4.49
CA ASN A 106 -5.62 14.05 3.36
C ASN A 106 -4.71 14.22 2.15
N ALA A 107 -3.40 14.42 2.37
CA ALA A 107 -2.40 14.49 1.32
C ALA A 107 -2.04 13.08 0.81
N LEU A 108 -2.01 12.11 1.71
CA LEU A 108 -1.67 10.72 1.38
C LEU A 108 -2.69 10.06 0.44
N VAL A 109 -3.99 10.37 0.61
CA VAL A 109 -5.05 9.78 -0.23
C VAL A 109 -5.14 10.39 -1.64
N VAL A 110 -4.57 11.58 -1.87
CA VAL A 110 -4.59 12.22 -3.19
C VAL A 110 -3.35 11.90 -4.02
N ASP A 111 -2.29 11.37 -3.42
CA ASP A 111 -1.05 11.01 -4.11
C ASP A 111 -1.30 9.83 -5.09
N PRO A 112 -1.09 10.02 -6.41
CA PRO A 112 -1.31 8.97 -7.40
C PRO A 112 -0.29 7.82 -7.34
N ASN A 113 0.84 8.02 -6.66
CA ASN A 113 1.90 7.02 -6.56
C ASN A 113 1.81 6.17 -5.30
N LYS A 114 0.84 6.44 -4.42
CA LYS A 114 0.66 5.74 -3.15
C LYS A 114 -0.65 4.96 -3.15
N PRO A 115 -0.70 3.75 -2.54
CA PRO A 115 -1.85 2.85 -2.61
C PRO A 115 -3.02 3.24 -1.68
N PHE A 116 -3.08 4.46 -1.16
CA PHE A 116 -4.08 4.85 -0.15
C PHE A 116 -5.34 5.50 -0.75
N ARG A 117 -5.39 5.66 -2.07
CA ARG A 117 -6.46 6.41 -2.75
C ARG A 117 -7.82 5.70 -2.75
N LYS A 118 -7.83 4.36 -2.77
CA LYS A 118 -9.06 3.56 -2.96
C LYS A 118 -9.63 2.96 -1.67
N GLY A 119 -8.86 3.00 -0.58
CA GLY A 119 -9.23 2.42 0.72
C GLY A 119 -9.97 3.39 1.65
N VAL A 120 -10.09 4.67 1.28
CA VAL A 120 -10.73 5.70 2.10
C VAL A 120 -11.86 6.31 1.32
N THR A 121 -13.08 6.14 1.83
CA THR A 121 -14.33 6.68 1.27
C THR A 121 -14.36 8.21 1.20
N SER A 122 -13.41 8.90 1.86
CA SER A 122 -13.28 10.35 1.83
C SER A 122 -11.91 10.80 2.37
N PRO A 123 -11.23 11.80 1.77
CA PRO A 123 -10.08 12.47 2.39
C PRO A 123 -10.37 13.10 3.75
N LEU A 124 -11.64 13.25 4.13
CA LEU A 124 -12.07 13.76 5.43
C LEU A 124 -12.24 12.65 6.48
N GLU A 125 -12.20 11.37 6.10
CA GLU A 125 -12.33 10.21 7.00
C GLU A 125 -10.99 9.58 7.37
N TRP A 126 -9.92 9.84 6.63
CA TRP A 126 -8.59 9.39 7.04
C TRP A 126 -8.00 10.35 8.07
N GLY A 127 -8.34 10.13 9.34
CA GLY A 127 -7.68 10.80 10.48
C GLY A 127 -6.24 10.34 10.72
N GLY A 128 -5.66 9.55 9.81
CA GLY A 128 -4.34 8.95 9.90
C GLY A 128 -3.21 9.80 9.32
N GLU A 129 -1.98 9.35 9.53
CA GLU A 129 -0.76 10.02 9.06
C GLU A 129 0.13 9.02 8.30
N GLY A 130 0.76 9.48 7.22
CA GLY A 130 1.83 8.78 6.54
C GLY A 130 3.17 9.19 7.12
N LEU A 131 4.00 8.22 7.52
CA LEU A 131 5.35 8.46 8.03
C LEU A 131 6.35 7.98 7.00
N GLU A 132 7.25 8.86 6.58
CA GLU A 132 8.36 8.54 5.70
C GLU A 132 9.63 8.41 6.53
N VAL A 133 10.28 7.26 6.38
CA VAL A 133 11.47 6.89 7.17
C VAL A 133 12.61 6.55 6.20
N PRO A 134 13.83 7.11 6.41
CA PRO A 134 14.99 6.77 5.63
C PRO A 134 15.36 5.28 5.76
N PRO A 135 16.16 4.74 4.82
CA PRO A 135 16.70 3.40 4.97
C PRO A 135 17.59 3.36 6.22
N PRO A 136 17.60 2.23 6.96
CA PRO A 136 18.45 2.10 8.14
C PRO A 136 19.90 2.34 7.73
N THR A 137 20.61 3.16 8.50
CA THR A 137 22.04 3.38 8.31
C THR A 137 22.74 2.02 8.38
N PRO A 138 23.54 1.63 7.38
CA PRO A 138 24.30 0.38 7.47
C PRO A 138 25.18 0.42 8.73
N PRO A 139 25.37 -0.72 9.42
CA PRO A 139 26.24 -0.77 10.58
C PRO A 139 27.61 -0.25 10.18
N ILE A 140 28.19 0.63 11.02
CA ILE A 140 29.57 1.07 10.87
C ILE A 140 30.42 -0.19 11.05
N GLU A 141 30.93 -0.74 9.96
CA GLU A 141 31.87 -1.85 10.02
C GLU A 141 33.13 -1.39 10.79
N PRO A 142 33.60 -2.15 11.79
CA PRO A 142 34.73 -1.78 12.63
C PRO A 142 36.08 -1.79 11.90
#